data_AF-A0A3N4SVS5-F1
#
_entry.id   AF-A0A3N4SVS5-F1
#
_cell.length_a   1.000
_cell.length_b   1.000
_cell.length_c   1.000
_cell.angle_alpha   90.00
_cell.angle_beta   90.00
_cell.angle_gamma   90.00
#
_symmetry.space_group_name_H-M   'P 1'
#
loop_
_entity.id
_entity.type
_entity.pdbx_description
1 polymer ?
#
loop_
_entity_poly.entity_id
_entity_poly.type
_entity_poly.pdbx_seq_one_letter_code
_entity_poly.pdbx_strand_id
1 'polypeptide(L)'
;MTGPSAETLSKLHSTRARSAYERAVAVCRHAGIGTDAAQTVPTSPVGRAANALRLSARSLAALAGTAPDPAAAARCARNAAATAALAAQMAGALDDRPETSAALRAALTASQAAAKAAGGAAAGQDPALNEAADDAEEHAVRTAHAAGWTRQA
;
A
#
# COMPACT_ATOMS: atom_id res chain seq x y z
N MET A 1 20.91 9.54 -22.58
CA MET A 1 19.74 8.74 -22.18
C MET A 1 18.74 9.67 -21.52
N THR A 2 17.62 9.94 -22.18
CA THR A 2 16.49 10.62 -21.55
C THR A 2 15.86 9.66 -20.54
N GLY A 3 15.74 10.06 -19.28
CA GLY A 3 15.07 9.27 -18.25
C GLY A 3 13.59 9.02 -18.59
N PRO A 4 12.92 8.10 -17.87
CA PRO A 4 11.50 7.84 -18.09
C PRO A 4 10.68 9.13 -17.94
N SER A 5 9.63 9.27 -18.75
CA SER A 5 8.76 10.44 -18.69
C SER A 5 8.01 10.53 -17.36
N ALA A 6 7.56 11.73 -17.00
CA ALA A 6 6.70 11.94 -15.84
C ALA A 6 5.41 11.10 -15.92
N GLU A 7 4.87 10.88 -17.12
CA GLU A 7 3.71 10.01 -17.32
C GLU A 7 4.02 8.55 -16.99
N THR A 8 5.15 8.02 -17.47
CA THR A 8 5.58 6.65 -17.18
C THR A 8 5.78 6.43 -15.70
N LEU A 9 6.49 7.35 -15.02
CA LEU A 9 6.71 7.26 -13.58
C LEU A 9 5.39 7.40 -12.79
N SER A 10 4.54 8.35 -13.16
CA SER A 10 3.23 8.52 -12.52
C SER A 10 2.36 7.27 -12.66
N LYS A 11 2.37 6.63 -13.83
CA LYS A 11 1.64 5.38 -14.08
C LYS A 11 2.18 4.23 -13.25
N LEU A 12 3.51 4.08 -13.17
CA LEU A 12 4.16 3.05 -12.35
C LEU A 12 3.74 3.19 -10.87
N HIS A 13 3.86 4.40 -10.31
CA HIS A 13 3.45 4.65 -8.92
C HIS A 13 1.95 4.46 -8.70
N SER A 14 1.12 4.85 -9.66
CA SER A 14 -0.34 4.65 -9.58
C SER A 14 -0.73 3.17 -9.56
N THR A 15 -0.04 2.34 -10.36
CA THR A 15 -0.21 0.88 -10.35
C THR A 15 0.16 0.29 -9.00
N ARG A 16 1.32 0.66 -8.44
CA ARG A 16 1.74 0.22 -7.11
C ARG A 16 0.75 0.65 -6.02
N ALA A 17 0.27 1.90 -6.09
CA ALA A 17 -0.72 2.41 -5.15
C ALA A 17 -2.03 1.60 -5.20
N ARG A 18 -2.49 1.24 -6.39
CA ARG A 18 -3.67 0.39 -6.56
C ARG A 18 -3.46 -1.01 -6.00
N SER A 19 -2.33 -1.65 -6.32
CA SER A 19 -1.98 -2.98 -5.80
C SER A 19 -1.96 -3.00 -4.27
N ALA A 20 -1.26 -2.05 -3.64
CA ALA A 20 -1.20 -1.93 -2.19
C ALA A 20 -2.58 -1.67 -1.56
N TYR A 21 -3.41 -0.84 -2.20
CA TYR A 21 -4.77 -0.58 -1.73
C TYR A 21 -5.68 -1.82 -1.83
N GLU A 22 -5.66 -2.54 -2.94
CA GLU A 22 -6.44 -3.77 -3.13
C GLU A 22 -6.03 -4.84 -2.11
N ARG A 23 -4.72 -4.98 -1.87
CA ARG A 23 -4.19 -5.83 -0.81
C ARG A 23 -4.69 -5.40 0.56
N ALA A 24 -4.66 -4.09 0.87
CA ALA A 24 -5.20 -3.57 2.13
C ALA A 24 -6.69 -3.90 2.31
N VAL A 25 -7.50 -3.73 1.26
CA VAL A 25 -8.95 -4.06 1.27
C VAL A 25 -9.16 -5.54 1.56
N ALA A 26 -8.42 -6.42 0.88
CA ALA A 26 -8.56 -7.86 1.06
C ALA A 26 -8.13 -8.30 2.47
N VAL A 27 -7.02 -7.77 2.99
CA VAL A 27 -6.53 -8.06 4.34
C VAL A 27 -7.50 -7.54 5.41
N CYS A 28 -8.05 -6.32 5.26
CA CYS A 28 -9.08 -5.82 6.17
C CYS A 28 -10.34 -6.69 6.13
N ARG A 29 -10.78 -7.14 4.95
CA ARG A 29 -11.90 -8.07 4.82
C ARG A 29 -11.63 -9.39 5.54
N HIS A 30 -10.43 -9.95 5.38
CA HIS A 30 -10.01 -11.14 6.12
C HIS A 30 -10.09 -10.90 7.64
N ALA A 31 -9.68 -9.72 8.10
CA ALA A 31 -9.77 -9.35 9.51
C ALA A 31 -11.17 -8.90 9.99
N GLY A 32 -12.21 -9.05 9.16
CA GLY A 32 -13.58 -8.63 9.52
C GLY A 32 -13.78 -7.11 9.62
N ILE A 33 -12.88 -6.31 9.05
CA ILE A 33 -12.93 -4.85 9.09
C ILE A 33 -13.66 -4.33 7.85
N GLY A 34 -14.89 -3.85 8.05
CA GLY A 34 -15.67 -3.14 7.04
C GLY A 34 -15.32 -1.65 6.94
N THR A 35 -15.72 -1.00 5.85
CA THR A 35 -15.55 0.45 5.65
C THR A 35 -16.49 1.30 6.51
N ASP A 36 -17.58 0.70 7.00
CA ASP A 36 -18.53 1.26 7.95
C ASP A 36 -17.92 1.49 9.35
N ALA A 37 -16.86 0.76 9.70
CA ALA A 37 -16.09 1.00 10.92
C ALA A 37 -15.23 2.29 10.86
N ALA A 38 -15.17 2.98 9.72
CA ALA A 38 -14.36 4.19 9.55
C ALA A 38 -14.93 5.37 10.36
N GLN A 39 -14.13 5.89 11.28
CA GLN A 39 -14.48 7.04 12.12
C GLN A 39 -13.68 8.29 11.70
N THR A 40 -14.27 9.48 11.87
CA THR A 40 -13.56 10.75 11.65
C THR A 40 -12.35 10.90 12.57
N VAL A 41 -12.51 10.53 13.84
CA VAL A 41 -11.44 10.45 14.85
C VAL A 41 -11.38 9.02 15.37
N PRO A 42 -10.52 8.15 14.79
CA PRO A 42 -10.46 6.77 15.20
C PRO A 42 -9.90 6.61 16.62
N THR A 43 -10.66 5.96 17.50
CA THR A 43 -10.23 5.65 18.87
C THR A 43 -9.80 4.20 19.06
N SER A 44 -9.97 3.35 18.04
CA SER A 44 -9.59 1.93 18.05
C SER A 44 -8.67 1.56 16.87
N PRO A 45 -7.89 0.47 16.98
CA PRO A 45 -7.10 -0.05 15.86
C PRO A 45 -7.95 -0.38 14.63
N VAL A 46 -9.13 -0.98 14.83
CA VAL A 46 -10.10 -1.30 13.75
C VAL A 46 -10.58 -0.03 13.06
N GLY A 47 -11.03 0.98 13.83
CA GLY A 47 -11.48 2.25 13.26
C GLY A 47 -10.36 2.98 12.53
N ARG A 48 -9.11 2.84 12.99
CA ARG A 48 -7.93 3.41 12.34
C ARG A 48 -7.66 2.74 11.00
N ALA A 49 -7.72 1.41 10.93
CA ALA A 49 -7.56 0.65 9.69
C ALA A 49 -8.67 0.99 8.67
N ALA A 50 -9.93 1.00 9.10
CA ALA A 50 -11.06 1.37 8.24
C ALA A 50 -10.95 2.83 7.74
N ASN A 51 -10.55 3.76 8.60
CA ASN A 51 -10.32 5.15 8.20
C ASN A 51 -9.15 5.31 7.23
N ALA A 52 -8.05 4.58 7.43
CA ALA A 52 -6.91 4.58 6.52
C ALA A 52 -7.30 4.06 5.12
N LEU A 53 -8.10 2.98 5.05
CA LEU A 53 -8.67 2.50 3.78
C LEU A 53 -9.49 3.58 3.08
N ARG A 54 -10.39 4.26 3.82
CA ARG A 54 -11.23 5.33 3.27
C ARG A 54 -10.40 6.49 2.71
N LEU A 55 -9.33 6.90 3.42
CA LEU A 55 -8.44 7.97 2.96
C LEU A 55 -7.58 7.54 1.76
N SER A 56 -7.12 6.29 1.74
CA SER A 56 -6.37 5.72 0.61
C SER A 56 -7.23 5.66 -0.66
N ALA A 57 -8.47 5.19 -0.55
CA ALA A 57 -9.44 5.16 -1.65
C ALA A 57 -9.69 6.57 -2.23
N ARG A 58 -9.86 7.58 -1.37
CA ARG A 58 -10.03 8.98 -1.78
C ARG A 58 -8.79 9.53 -2.48
N SER A 59 -7.60 9.19 -1.97
CA SER A 59 -6.33 9.63 -2.56
C SER A 59 -6.13 9.06 -3.97
N LEU A 60 -6.47 7.78 -4.17
CA LEU A 60 -6.43 7.14 -5.49
C LEU A 60 -7.43 7.76 -6.47
N ALA A 61 -8.65 8.04 -6.01
CA ALA A 61 -9.67 8.69 -6.83
C ALA A 61 -9.24 10.11 -7.24
N ALA A 62 -8.66 10.87 -6.31
CA ALA A 62 -8.14 12.22 -6.61
C ALA A 62 -6.99 12.17 -7.63
N LEU A 63 -6.04 11.25 -7.47
CA LEU A 63 -4.90 11.10 -8.38
C LEU A 63 -5.32 10.78 -9.82
N ALA A 64 -6.38 9.99 -10.01
CA ALA A 64 -6.89 9.63 -11.33
C ALA A 64 -7.45 10.83 -12.13
N GLY A 65 -7.80 11.93 -11.45
CA GLY A 65 -8.35 13.14 -12.06
C GLY A 65 -7.33 14.26 -12.32
N THR A 66 -6.05 14.05 -12.00
CA THR A 66 -5.00 15.07 -12.08
C THR A 66 -4.01 14.82 -13.21
N ALA A 67 -3.33 15.87 -13.66
CA ALA A 67 -2.20 15.73 -14.58
C ALA A 67 -1.10 14.83 -13.98
N PRO A 68 -0.32 14.10 -14.81
CA PRO A 68 0.73 13.22 -14.30
C PRO A 68 1.75 13.94 -13.42
N ASP A 69 1.84 13.53 -12.15
CA ASP A 69 2.81 14.00 -11.17
C ASP A 69 3.42 12.77 -10.47
N PRO A 70 4.66 12.35 -10.85
CA PRO A 70 5.35 11.23 -10.24
C PRO A 70 5.48 11.33 -8.73
N ALA A 71 5.70 12.53 -8.19
CA ALA A 71 5.91 12.73 -6.76
C ALA A 71 4.58 12.59 -6.00
N ALA A 72 3.47 13.11 -6.55
CA ALA A 72 2.14 12.90 -5.99
C ALA A 72 1.74 11.42 -6.04
N ALA A 73 1.97 10.76 -7.19
CA ALA A 73 1.68 9.34 -7.34
C ALA A 73 2.52 8.47 -6.38
N ALA A 74 3.81 8.77 -6.21
CA ALA A 74 4.68 8.07 -5.26
C ALA A 74 4.20 8.24 -3.80
N ARG A 75 3.79 9.46 -3.41
CA ARG A 75 3.18 9.70 -2.09
C ARG A 75 1.88 8.93 -1.90
N CYS A 76 1.05 8.83 -2.95
CA CYS A 76 -0.15 8.02 -2.93
C CYS A 76 0.19 6.53 -2.72
N ALA A 77 1.19 6.00 -3.44
CA ALA A 77 1.66 4.64 -3.28
C ALA A 77 2.17 4.36 -1.85
N ARG A 78 2.97 5.27 -1.29
CA ARG A 78 3.43 5.19 0.10
C ARG A 78 2.26 5.12 1.09
N ASN A 79 1.26 5.98 0.94
CA ASN A 79 0.11 6.03 1.84
C ASN A 79 -0.76 4.76 1.73
N ALA A 80 -0.92 4.22 0.52
CA ALA A 80 -1.59 2.94 0.29
C ALA A 80 -0.81 1.77 0.93
N ALA A 81 0.51 1.71 0.76
CA ALA A 81 1.36 0.69 1.37
C ALA A 81 1.36 0.77 2.91
N ALA A 82 1.37 1.97 3.49
CA ALA A 82 1.21 2.16 4.94
C ALA A 82 -0.16 1.69 5.44
N THR A 83 -1.22 1.92 4.64
CA THR A 83 -2.56 1.40 4.93
C THR A 83 -2.58 -0.13 4.90
N ALA A 84 -1.92 -0.76 3.91
CA ALA A 84 -1.78 -2.21 3.82
C ALA A 84 -0.99 -2.79 5.01
N ALA A 85 0.07 -2.11 5.46
CA ALA A 85 0.82 -2.52 6.65
C ALA A 85 -0.01 -2.41 7.94
N LEU A 86 -0.89 -1.40 8.06
CA LEU A 86 -1.83 -1.31 9.17
C LEU A 86 -2.86 -2.46 9.12
N ALA A 87 -3.41 -2.75 7.93
CA ALA A 87 -4.31 -3.89 7.75
C ALA A 87 -3.62 -5.23 8.11
N ALA A 88 -2.36 -5.41 7.70
CA ALA A 88 -1.57 -6.59 8.02
C ALA A 88 -1.30 -6.75 9.51
N GLN A 89 -1.12 -5.66 10.27
CA GLN A 89 -1.03 -5.71 11.73
C GLN A 89 -2.34 -6.20 12.36
N MET A 90 -3.49 -5.77 11.82
CA MET A 90 -4.80 -6.24 12.29
C MET A 90 -5.02 -7.73 12.00
N ALA A 91 -4.68 -8.18 10.79
CA ALA A 91 -4.81 -9.59 10.41
C ALA A 91 -3.80 -10.50 11.14
N GLY A 92 -2.55 -10.06 11.29
CA GLY A 92 -1.52 -10.79 12.03
C GLY A 92 -1.79 -10.92 13.52
N ALA A 93 -2.66 -10.08 14.10
CA ALA A 93 -3.10 -10.22 15.48
C ALA A 93 -4.16 -11.34 15.67
N LEU A 94 -4.67 -11.94 14.60
CA LEU A 94 -5.69 -12.99 14.66
C LEU A 94 -5.10 -14.39 14.81
N ASP A 95 -3.87 -14.61 14.31
CA ASP A 95 -3.18 -15.89 14.42
C ASP A 95 -1.64 -15.73 14.34
N ASP A 96 -0.91 -16.62 15.02
CA ASP A 96 0.56 -16.57 15.13
C ASP A 96 1.29 -17.49 14.14
N ARG A 97 0.67 -17.83 12.99
CA ARG A 97 1.31 -18.71 12.02
C ARG A 97 2.59 -18.08 11.43
N PRO A 98 3.59 -18.88 11.05
CA PRO A 98 4.79 -18.35 10.38
C PRO A 98 4.47 -17.53 9.11
N GLU A 99 3.44 -17.93 8.37
CA GLU A 99 2.99 -17.27 7.15
C GLU A 99 2.40 -15.88 7.42
N THR A 100 1.62 -15.71 8.49
CA THR A 100 1.05 -14.40 8.88
C THR A 100 2.15 -13.46 9.36
N SER A 101 3.10 -13.98 10.14
CA SER A 101 4.30 -13.24 10.54
C SER A 101 5.18 -12.82 9.35
N ALA A 102 5.31 -13.67 8.33
CA ALA A 102 6.02 -13.35 7.10
C ALA A 102 5.29 -12.27 6.28
N ALA A 103 3.98 -12.39 6.12
CA ALA A 103 3.16 -11.43 5.40
C ALA A 103 3.14 -10.04 6.06
N LEU A 104 3.10 -9.99 7.40
CA LEU A 104 3.24 -8.73 8.14
C LEU A 104 4.60 -8.07 7.87
N ARG A 105 5.70 -8.82 7.98
CA ARG A 105 7.05 -8.30 7.69
C ARG A 105 7.15 -7.79 6.26
N ALA A 106 6.64 -8.53 5.27
CA ALA A 106 6.65 -8.12 3.89
C ALA A 106 5.84 -6.83 3.65
N ALA A 107 4.66 -6.69 4.28
CA ALA A 107 3.86 -5.48 4.19
C ALA A 107 4.58 -4.25 4.79
N LEU A 108 5.28 -4.42 5.92
CA LEU A 108 6.10 -3.36 6.52
C LEU A 108 7.28 -2.98 5.60
N THR A 109 7.96 -3.97 5.01
CA THR A 109 9.04 -3.73 4.04
C THR A 109 8.54 -2.96 2.82
N ALA A 110 7.40 -3.34 2.24
CA ALA A 110 6.79 -2.61 1.13
C ALA A 110 6.45 -1.17 1.51
N SER A 111 5.89 -0.94 2.71
CA SER A 111 5.62 0.42 3.22
C SER A 111 6.89 1.26 3.35
N GLN A 112 8.00 0.66 3.82
CA GLN A 112 9.28 1.36 3.98
C GLN A 112 9.93 1.66 2.63
N ALA A 113 9.92 0.71 1.69
CA ALA A 113 10.46 0.89 0.35
C ALA A 113 9.69 1.99 -0.40
N ALA A 114 8.35 1.97 -0.35
CA ALA A 114 7.52 3.02 -0.93
C ALA A 114 7.76 4.39 -0.27
N ALA A 115 8.04 4.45 1.03
CA ALA A 115 8.40 5.70 1.70
C ALA A 115 9.73 6.27 1.23
N LYS A 116 10.73 5.41 0.98
CA LYS A 116 12.02 5.81 0.41
C LYS A 116 11.83 6.35 -1.02
N ALA A 117 11.11 5.62 -1.87
CA ALA A 117 10.82 6.04 -3.24
C ALA A 117 10.06 7.38 -3.32
N ALA A 118 9.15 7.63 -2.38
CA ALA A 118 8.37 8.88 -2.31
C ALA A 118 9.06 10.04 -1.57
N GLY A 119 10.26 9.82 -1.04
CA GLY A 119 10.99 10.78 -0.21
C GLY A 119 12.19 11.42 -0.93
N GLY A 120 12.84 12.35 -0.22
CA GLY A 120 14.07 12.99 -0.70
C GLY A 120 13.87 14.01 -1.83
N ALA A 121 14.98 14.48 -2.39
CA ALA A 121 15.00 15.51 -3.44
C ALA A 121 14.54 14.98 -4.83
N ALA A 122 14.56 13.66 -5.03
CA ALA A 122 14.17 12.99 -6.26
C ALA A 122 12.91 12.11 -6.07
N ALA A 123 11.94 12.61 -5.30
CA ALA A 123 10.73 11.86 -4.95
C ALA A 123 10.01 11.31 -6.19
N GLY A 124 9.90 9.99 -6.27
CA GLY A 124 9.27 9.25 -7.37
C GLY A 124 10.10 9.15 -8.64
N GLN A 125 11.33 9.69 -8.67
CA GLN A 125 12.16 9.77 -9.88
C GLN A 125 13.38 8.83 -9.85
N ASP A 126 13.83 8.41 -8.67
CA ASP A 126 14.98 7.50 -8.54
C ASP A 126 14.62 6.09 -9.02
N PRO A 127 15.25 5.58 -10.10
CA PRO A 127 14.89 4.28 -10.66
C PRO A 127 15.15 3.10 -9.72
N ALA A 128 16.25 3.14 -8.96
CA ALA A 128 16.62 2.04 -8.06
C ALA A 128 15.68 1.96 -6.84
N LEU A 129 15.29 3.12 -6.30
CA LEU A 129 14.29 3.17 -5.23
C LEU A 129 12.91 2.76 -5.72
N ASN A 130 12.57 3.10 -6.97
CA ASN A 130 11.31 2.69 -7.57
C ASN A 130 11.26 1.18 -7.77
N GLU A 131 12.29 0.58 -8.37
CA GLU A 131 12.38 -0.87 -8.58
C GLU A 131 12.32 -1.64 -7.25
N ALA A 132 13.11 -1.24 -6.25
CA ALA A 132 13.09 -1.87 -4.92
C ALA A 132 11.71 -1.81 -4.25
N ALA A 133 10.91 -0.79 -4.53
CA ALA A 133 9.56 -0.67 -4.00
C ALA A 133 8.52 -1.48 -4.80
N ASP A 134 8.75 -1.75 -6.08
CA ASP A 134 7.93 -2.70 -6.86
C ASP A 134 8.18 -4.14 -6.40
N ASP A 135 9.45 -4.54 -6.27
CA ASP A 135 9.83 -5.87 -5.77
C ASP A 135 9.25 -6.14 -4.38
N ALA A 136 9.30 -5.13 -3.50
CA ALA A 136 8.76 -5.24 -2.16
C ALA A 136 7.22 -5.37 -2.17
N GLU A 137 6.51 -4.66 -3.05
CA GLU A 137 5.06 -4.82 -3.19
C GLU A 137 4.70 -6.20 -3.75
N GLU A 138 5.39 -6.67 -4.78
CA GLU A 138 5.17 -8.02 -5.33
C GLU A 138 5.40 -9.10 -4.26
N HIS A 139 6.45 -8.98 -3.46
CA HIS A 139 6.70 -9.89 -2.34
C HIS A 139 5.60 -9.81 -1.27
N ALA A 140 5.11 -8.60 -0.95
CA ALA A 140 4.01 -8.42 -0.01
C ALA A 140 2.69 -9.01 -0.50
N VAL A 141 2.42 -8.96 -1.81
CA VAL A 141 1.27 -9.64 -2.43
C VAL A 141 1.40 -11.16 -2.29
N ARG A 142 2.54 -11.73 -2.71
CA ARG A 142 2.77 -13.19 -2.63
C ARG A 142 2.65 -13.74 -1.21
N THR A 143 3.23 -13.04 -0.23
CA THR A 143 3.16 -13.48 1.17
C THR A 143 1.76 -13.32 1.75
N ALA A 144 1.01 -12.27 1.39
CA ALA A 144 -0.39 -12.13 1.78
C ALA A 144 -1.28 -13.24 1.20
N HIS A 145 -0.98 -13.75 -0.01
CA HIS A 145 -1.62 -14.95 -0.54
C HIS A 145 -1.26 -16.20 0.27
N ALA A 146 0.03 -16.42 0.55
CA ALA A 146 0.49 -17.56 1.35
C ALA A 146 -0.12 -17.59 2.76
N ALA A 147 -0.34 -16.42 3.37
CA ALA A 147 -1.02 -16.29 4.66
C ALA A 147 -2.54 -16.58 4.60
N GLY A 148 -3.13 -16.67 3.41
CA GLY A 148 -4.58 -16.84 3.20
C GLY A 148 -5.40 -15.55 3.36
N TRP A 149 -4.75 -14.38 3.39
CA TRP A 149 -5.44 -13.10 3.56
C TRP A 149 -6.08 -12.58 2.27
N THR A 150 -5.56 -13.01 1.13
CA THR A 150 -6.01 -12.56 -0.20
C THR A 150 -6.20 -13.75 -1.12
N ARG A 151 -7.29 -13.76 -1.90
CA ARG A 151 -7.54 -14.82 -2.88
C ARG A 151 -6.66 -14.60 -4.12
N GLN A 152 -6.11 -15.68 -4.67
CA GLN A 152 -5.52 -15.66 -6.01
C GLN A 152 -6.59 -15.22 -7.01
N ALA A 153 -6.26 -14.25 -7.86
CA ALA A 153 -7.09 -13.87 -8.99
C ALA A 153 -7.06 -14.96 -10.06
#